data_AF-A0A3B0XBW5-F1
#
_entry.id   AF-A0A3B0XBW5-F1
#
_cell.length_a   1.000
_cell.length_b   1.000
_cell.length_c   1.000
_cell.angle_alpha   90.00
_cell.angle_beta   90.00
_cell.angle_gamma   90.00
#
_symmetry.space_group_name_H-M   'P 1'
#
loop_
_entity.id
_entity.type
_entity.pdbx_description
1 polymer ?
#
loop_
_entity_poly.entity_id
_entity_poly.type
_entity_poly.pdbx_seq_one_letter_code
_entity_poly.pdbx_strand_id
1 'polypeptide(L)'
;RTHWQNLNTLFSYPPDIRKAIYTTNAIESLNSVVRKATKKRKLFPSDNSAKKVVYLAIQQASKKWSMPIRNWKAALNRFMIAFEERLTDYI
;
A
#
# COMPACT_ATOMS: atom_id res chain seq x y z
N ARG A 1 19.44 -1.50 -16.23
CA ARG A 1 19.12 -2.93 -16.44
C ARG A 1 19.27 -3.77 -15.16
N THR A 2 20.00 -3.31 -14.16
CA THR A 2 20.34 -4.03 -12.90
C THR A 2 19.15 -4.54 -12.08
N HIS A 3 17.97 -3.92 -12.17
CA HIS A 3 16.78 -4.32 -11.40
C HIS A 3 15.69 -5.01 -12.23
N TRP A 4 15.97 -5.37 -13.50
CA TRP A 4 14.97 -5.94 -14.39
C TRP A 4 14.35 -7.24 -13.86
N GLN A 5 15.17 -8.08 -13.22
CA GLN A 5 14.70 -9.32 -12.60
C GLN A 5 13.60 -9.09 -11.55
N ASN A 6 13.67 -7.98 -10.81
CA ASN A 6 12.66 -7.63 -9.80
C ASN A 6 11.38 -7.04 -10.40
N LEU A 7 11.51 -6.36 -11.55
CA LEU A 7 10.39 -5.68 -12.20
C LEU A 7 9.58 -6.60 -13.12
N ASN A 8 10.22 -7.60 -13.71
CA ASN A 8 9.57 -8.48 -14.68
C ASN A 8 8.34 -9.20 -14.10
N THR A 9 8.38 -9.56 -12.80
CA THR A 9 7.25 -10.18 -12.09
C THR A 9 6.02 -9.28 -12.04
N LEU A 10 6.16 -7.96 -12.08
CA LEU A 10 5.00 -7.09 -12.18
C LEU A 10 4.29 -7.28 -13.53
N PHE A 11 5.05 -7.47 -14.61
CA PHE A 11 4.54 -7.60 -15.97
C PHE A 11 3.91 -8.97 -16.27
N SER A 12 4.19 -10.00 -15.47
CA SER A 12 3.49 -11.29 -15.57
C SER A 12 2.03 -11.22 -15.10
N TYR A 13 1.64 -10.17 -14.37
CA TYR A 13 0.27 -10.00 -13.91
C TYR A 13 -0.66 -9.38 -14.98
N PRO A 14 -1.94 -9.81 -15.04
CA PRO A 14 -2.96 -9.15 -15.84
C PRO A 14 -3.07 -7.65 -15.56
N PRO A 15 -3.51 -6.83 -16.54
CA PRO A 15 -3.65 -5.39 -16.38
C PRO A 15 -4.45 -4.96 -15.14
N ASP A 16 -5.50 -5.70 -14.79
CA ASP A 16 -6.37 -5.40 -13.63
C ASP A 16 -5.59 -5.50 -12.30
N ILE A 17 -4.76 -6.54 -12.15
CA ILE A 17 -3.90 -6.75 -10.97
C ILE A 17 -2.78 -5.71 -10.95
N ARG A 18 -2.11 -5.49 -12.09
CA ARG A 18 -1.05 -4.49 -12.19
C ARG A 18 -1.56 -3.13 -11.73
N LYS A 19 -2.72 -2.72 -12.25
CA LYS A 19 -3.33 -1.43 -11.92
C LYS A 19 -3.61 -1.27 -10.44
N ALA A 20 -4.00 -2.33 -9.72
CA ALA A 20 -4.14 -2.28 -8.27
C ALA A 20 -2.79 -2.11 -7.56
N ILE A 21 -1.73 -2.77 -8.04
CA ILE A 21 -0.38 -2.74 -7.45
C ILE A 21 0.30 -1.37 -7.65
N TYR A 22 0.35 -0.85 -8.87
CA TYR A 22 1.13 0.36 -9.18
C TYR A 22 0.39 1.67 -8.89
N THR A 23 -0.73 1.65 -8.14
CA THR A 23 -1.40 2.91 -7.76
C THR A 23 -0.46 3.77 -6.90
N THR A 24 0.19 4.75 -7.52
CA THR A 24 1.15 5.64 -6.85
C THR A 24 0.51 6.41 -5.70
N ASN A 25 -0.76 6.80 -5.87
CA ASN A 25 -1.53 7.56 -4.89
C ASN A 25 -1.61 6.90 -3.51
N ALA A 26 -1.67 5.57 -3.42
CA ALA A 26 -1.83 4.88 -2.12
C ALA A 26 -0.58 5.05 -1.24
N ILE A 27 0.60 4.77 -1.80
CA ILE A 27 1.87 4.88 -1.07
C ILE A 27 2.26 6.35 -0.88
N GLU A 28 2.08 7.20 -1.90
CA GLU A 28 2.44 8.61 -1.85
C GLU A 28 1.60 9.40 -0.85
N SER A 29 0.29 9.11 -0.76
CA SER A 29 -0.59 9.76 0.21
C SER A 29 -0.17 9.44 1.66
N LEU A 30 0.14 8.17 1.96
CA LEU A 30 0.67 7.76 3.26
C LEU A 30 2.00 8.43 3.58
N ASN A 31 2.94 8.42 2.63
CA ASN A 31 4.23 9.08 2.77
C ASN A 31 4.09 10.59 3.03
N SER A 32 3.11 11.24 2.40
CA SER A 32 2.79 12.65 2.66
C SER A 32 2.30 12.88 4.10
N VAL A 33 1.43 12.00 4.62
CA VAL A 33 0.99 12.04 6.03
C VAL A 33 2.16 11.89 6.99
N VAL A 34 3.03 10.89 6.77
CA VAL A 34 4.21 10.65 7.62
C VAL A 34 5.17 11.83 7.58
N ARG A 35 5.47 12.37 6.39
CA ARG A 35 6.30 13.58 6.24
C ARG A 35 5.69 14.77 6.97
N LYS A 36 4.38 14.98 6.87
CA LYS A 36 3.69 16.09 7.57
C LYS A 36 3.78 15.94 9.09
N ALA A 37 3.60 14.74 9.61
CA ALA A 37 3.64 14.46 11.05
C ALA A 37 5.05 14.61 11.64
N THR A 38 6.08 14.26 10.87
CA THR A 38 7.49 14.35 11.28
C THR A 38 8.08 15.75 11.05
N LYS A 39 7.67 16.50 10.02
CA LYS A 39 8.20 17.85 9.71
C LYS A 39 8.11 18.83 10.88
N LYS A 40 7.07 18.71 11.72
CA LYS A 40 6.90 19.57 12.92
C LYS A 40 7.86 19.23 14.06
N ARG A 41 8.48 18.04 14.07
CA ARG A 41 9.38 17.54 15.12
C ARG A 41 10.73 17.21 14.50
N LYS A 42 11.68 18.16 14.56
CA LYS A 42 13.01 18.00 13.96
C LYS A 42 13.91 17.00 14.70
N LEU A 43 13.73 16.85 16.01
CA LEU A 43 14.43 15.86 16.83
C LEU A 43 13.43 14.99 17.58
N PHE A 44 13.79 13.72 17.73
CA PHE A 44 13.09 12.74 18.55
C PHE A 44 14.01 12.30 19.69
N PRO A 45 13.54 12.25 20.94
CA PRO A 45 14.36 11.83 22.09
C PRO A 45 14.73 10.34 22.06
N SER A 46 14.01 9.51 21.29
CA SER A 46 14.33 8.09 21.07
C SER A 46 13.62 7.55 19.83
N ASP A 47 14.10 6.42 19.31
CA ASP A 47 13.45 5.72 18.19
C ASP A 47 11.99 5.33 18.50
N ASN A 48 11.71 4.95 19.75
CA ASN A 48 10.36 4.62 20.19
C ASN A 48 9.43 5.84 20.11
N SER A 49 9.92 7.03 20.42
CA SER A 49 9.15 8.27 20.28
C SER A 49 8.84 8.58 18.81
N ALA A 50 9.80 8.35 17.89
CA ALA A 50 9.59 8.51 16.46
C ALA A 50 8.55 7.51 15.92
N LYS A 51 8.70 6.23 16.27
CA LYS A 51 7.75 5.15 15.93
C LYS A 51 6.34 5.47 16.41
N LYS A 52 6.18 5.96 17.65
CA LYS A 52 4.87 6.34 18.21
C LYS A 52 4.21 7.47 17.41
N VAL A 53 4.98 8.46 16.97
CA VAL A 53 4.44 9.56 16.14
C VAL A 53 3.98 9.06 14.77
N VAL A 54 4.76 8.19 14.12
CA VAL A 54 4.36 7.58 12.84
C VAL A 54 3.10 6.74 13.03
N TYR A 55 3.06 5.88 14.06
CA TYR A 55 1.89 5.06 14.37
C TYR A 55 0.61 5.89 14.54
N LEU A 56 0.64 6.93 15.37
CA LEU A 56 -0.51 7.80 15.61
C LEU A 56 -0.95 8.55 14.35
N ALA A 57 0.01 8.97 13.52
CA ALA A 57 -0.29 9.64 12.26
C ALA A 57 -1.00 8.70 11.27
N ILE A 58 -0.54 7.45 11.16
CA ILE A 58 -1.17 6.43 10.32
C ILE A 58 -2.56 6.08 10.85
N GLN A 59 -2.70 5.87 12.16
CA GLN A 59 -3.98 5.57 12.79
C GLN A 59 -5.01 6.68 12.59
N GLN A 60 -4.59 7.95 12.60
CA GLN A 60 -5.49 9.06 12.32
C GLN A 60 -5.86 9.17 10.83
N ALA A 61 -4.93 8.84 9.93
CA ALA A 61 -5.20 8.83 8.49
C ALA A 61 -6.11 7.66 8.08
N SER A 62 -5.94 6.48 8.68
CA SER A 62 -6.71 5.28 8.35
C SER A 62 -8.20 5.43 8.61
N LYS A 63 -8.60 6.27 9.58
CA LYS A 63 -10.01 6.65 9.82
C LYS A 63 -10.70 7.24 8.59
N LYS A 64 -9.94 7.74 7.60
CA LYS A 64 -10.47 8.32 6.35
C LYS A 64 -10.44 7.34 5.18
N TRP A 65 -9.92 6.12 5.35
CA TRP A 65 -9.84 5.11 4.30
C TRP A 65 -11.16 4.34 4.19
N SER A 66 -12.24 5.05 3.88
CA SER A 66 -13.58 4.46 3.71
C SER A 66 -13.86 4.03 2.28
N MET A 67 -13.16 4.60 1.29
CA MET A 67 -13.40 4.33 -0.12
C MET A 67 -12.60 3.10 -0.59
N PRO A 68 -13.25 2.12 -1.24
CA PRO A 68 -12.55 0.95 -1.78
C PRO A 68 -11.67 1.35 -2.96
N ILE A 69 -10.68 0.48 -3.26
CA ILE A 69 -9.81 0.66 -4.42
C ILE A 69 -10.66 0.65 -5.71
N ARG A 70 -10.41 1.62 -6.59
CA ARG A 70 -11.13 1.70 -7.87
C ARG A 70 -10.90 0.43 -8.69
N ASN A 71 -11.98 -0.14 -9.21
CA ASN A 71 -11.98 -1.39 -9.97
C ASN A 71 -11.48 -2.62 -9.17
N TRP A 72 -11.54 -2.57 -7.83
CA TRP A 72 -11.10 -3.69 -6.98
C TRP A 72 -11.74 -5.02 -7.35
N LYS A 73 -13.05 -5.04 -7.63
CA LYS A 73 -13.78 -6.27 -7.98
C LYS A 73 -13.21 -6.98 -9.22
N ALA A 74 -12.81 -6.22 -10.24
CA ALA A 74 -12.21 -6.79 -11.44
C ALA A 74 -10.83 -7.39 -11.14
N ALA A 75 -10.02 -6.70 -10.34
CA ALA A 75 -8.73 -7.21 -9.88
C ALA A 75 -8.90 -8.46 -9.01
N LEU A 76 -9.87 -8.46 -8.09
CA LEU A 76 -10.18 -9.59 -7.20
C LEU A 76 -10.56 -10.84 -8.00
N ASN A 77 -11.43 -10.72 -9.01
CA ASN A 77 -11.76 -11.85 -9.89
C ASN A 77 -10.51 -12.42 -10.59
N ARG A 78 -9.57 -11.57 -11.02
CA ARG A 78 -8.29 -12.03 -11.60
C ARG A 78 -7.41 -12.70 -10.54
N PHE A 79 -7.39 -12.20 -9.31
CA PHE A 79 -6.67 -12.83 -8.20
C PHE A 79 -7.24 -14.21 -7.88
N MET A 80 -8.56 -14.38 -7.89
CA MET A 80 -9.21 -15.68 -7.67
C MET A 80 -8.79 -16.71 -8.70
N ILE A 81 -8.71 -16.33 -9.98
CA ILE A 81 -8.27 -17.25 -11.05
C ILE A 81 -6.78 -17.55 -10.95
N ALA A 82 -5.94 -16.56 -10.64
CA ALA A 82 -4.48 -16.73 -10.61
C ALA A 82 -3.99 -17.42 -9.33
N PHE A 83 -4.77 -17.41 -8.25
CA PHE A 83 -4.39 -17.88 -6.92
C PHE A 83 -5.54 -18.61 -6.21
N GLU A 84 -6.21 -19.51 -6.92
CA GLU A 84 -7.43 -20.22 -6.50
C GLU A 84 -7.30 -20.87 -5.11
N GLU A 85 -6.20 -21.58 -4.86
CA GLU A 85 -5.93 -22.27 -3.59
C GLU A 85 -5.60 -21.34 -2.41
N ARG A 86 -5.32 -20.05 -2.66
CA ARG A 86 -4.93 -19.10 -1.59
C ARG A 86 -6.08 -18.28 -1.05
N LEU A 87 -7.18 -18.21 -1.79
CA LEU A 87 -8.32 -17.35 -1.47
C LEU A 87 -9.54 -18.14 -0.99
N THR A 88 -9.51 -19.46 -1.10
CA THR A 88 -10.60 -20.36 -0.70
C THR A 88 -11.00 -20.21 0.78
N ASP A 89 -10.04 -19.90 1.66
CA ASP A 89 -10.30 -19.67 3.10
C ASP A 89 -10.87 -18.27 3.42
N TYR A 90 -10.83 -17.34 2.47
CA TYR A 90 -11.16 -15.92 2.65
C TYR A 90 -12.35 -15.45 1.82
N ILE A 91 -12.97 -16.36 1.06
CA ILE A 91 -14.22 -16.17 0.31
C ILE A 91 -15.37 -16.71 1.16
#